data_AF-A0A2E1YGS6-F1
#
_entry.id   AF-A0A2E1YGS6-F1
#
_cell.length_a   1.000
_cell.length_b   1.000
_cell.length_c   1.000
_cell.angle_alpha   90.00
_cell.angle_beta   90.00
_cell.angle_gamma   90.00
#
_symmetry.space_group_name_H-M   'P 1'
#
loop_
_entity.id
_entity.type
_entity.pdbx_description
1 polymer ?
#
loop_
_entity_poly.entity_id
_entity_poly.type
_entity_poly.pdbx_seq_one_letter_code
_entity_poly.pdbx_strand_id
1 'polypeptide(L)' 'MTRRSRYALTKVSADLPASLVQQLDGWKLSIEGINRSQLISDLLRWSLDNGAIDALYPECEHNHEHEANIDCDCTLGCC' A
#
# COMPACT_ATOMS: atom_id res chain seq x y z
N MET A 1 19.78 -23.32 16.92
CA MET A 1 18.99 -22.59 15.91
C MET A 1 17.95 -21.73 16.63
N THR A 2 18.26 -20.47 16.87
CA THR A 2 17.36 -19.55 17.58
C THR A 2 16.23 -19.15 16.63
N ARG A 3 14.97 -19.42 16.99
CA ARG A 3 13.78 -18.95 16.25
C ARG A 3 13.88 -17.41 16.15
N ARG A 4 14.27 -16.89 14.98
CA ARG A 4 14.13 -15.46 14.69
C ARG A 4 12.64 -15.14 14.70
N SER A 5 12.21 -14.33 15.67
CA SER A 5 10.88 -13.71 15.64
C SER A 5 10.77 -12.94 14.31
N ARG A 6 9.88 -13.38 13.42
CA ARG A 6 9.70 -12.78 12.07
C ARG A 6 8.92 -11.46 12.10
N TYR A 7 8.49 -11.03 13.28
CA TYR A 7 7.70 -9.82 13.49
C TYR A 7 8.57 -8.72 14.12
N ALA A 8 9.56 -8.25 13.36
CA ALA A 8 10.23 -7.01 13.73
C ALA A 8 9.31 -5.85 13.33
N LEU A 9 8.96 -4.97 14.26
CA LEU A 9 8.31 -3.69 13.95
C LEU A 9 9.30 -2.87 13.10
N THR A 10 9.10 -2.87 11.78
CA THR A 10 9.90 -2.07 10.86
C THR A 10 9.39 -0.64 10.89
N LYS A 11 10.24 0.29 11.32
CA LYS A 11 9.97 1.73 11.16
C LYS A 11 10.21 2.09 9.70
N VAL A 12 9.21 2.69 9.07
CA VAL A 12 9.28 3.15 7.69
C VAL A 12 8.99 4.65 7.67
N SER A 13 9.81 5.41 6.93
CA SER A 13 9.56 6.82 6.62
C SER A 13 8.97 6.90 5.21
N ALA A 14 7.92 7.70 5.05
CA ALA A 14 7.31 8.00 3.77
C ALA A 14 7.09 9.51 3.67
N ASP A 15 7.45 10.08 2.52
CA ASP A 15 7.18 11.49 2.22
C ASP A 15 5.73 11.61 1.76
N LEU A 16 4.90 12.24 2.61
CA LEU A 16 3.48 12.45 2.35
C LEU A 16 3.18 13.94 2.19
N PRO A 17 2.25 14.33 1.30
CA PRO A 17 1.79 15.71 1.21
C PRO A 17 1.26 16.23 2.55
N ALA A 18 1.60 17.46 2.91
CA ALA A 18 1.22 18.05 4.20
C ALA A 18 -0.32 18.08 4.41
N SER A 19 -1.09 18.29 3.34
CA SER A 19 -2.55 18.26 3.37
C SER A 19 -3.10 16.90 3.79
N LEU A 20 -2.51 15.81 3.29
CA LEU A 20 -2.89 14.44 3.65
C LEU A 20 -2.55 14.14 5.11
N VAL A 21 -1.38 14.59 5.58
CA VAL A 21 -0.98 14.44 6.99
C VAL A 21 -1.97 15.14 7.92
N GLN A 22 -2.40 16.36 7.57
CA GLN A 22 -3.40 17.11 8.34
C GLN A 22 -4.76 16.41 8.37
N GLN A 23 -5.20 15.83 7.25
CA GLN A 23 -6.44 15.04 7.20
C GLN A 23 -6.36 13.80 8.10
N LEU A 24 -5.25 13.06 8.05
CA LEU A 24 -5.01 11.89 8.91
C LEU A 24 -5.01 12.27 10.39
N ASP A 25 -4.39 13.40 10.75
CA ASP A 25 -4.40 13.90 12.11
C ASP A 25 -5.81 14.34 12.55
N GLY A 26 -6.62 14.88 11.63
CA GLY A 26 -8.04 15.17 11.87
C GLY A 26 -8.88 13.92 12.13
N TRP A 27 -8.74 12.88 11.31
CA TRP A 27 -9.46 11.62 11.49
C TRP A 27 -9.06 10.89 12.77
N LYS A 28 -7.77 10.93 13.11
CA LYS A 28 -7.26 10.40 14.38
C LYS A 28 -8.01 10.98 15.58
N LEU A 29 -8.36 12.28 15.57
CA LEU A 29 -9.09 12.90 16.70
C LEU A 29 -10.51 12.33 16.88
N SER A 30 -11.10 11.77 15.83
CA SER A 30 -12.44 11.16 15.89
C SER A 30 -12.44 9.73 16.43
N ILE A 31 -11.26 9.13 16.65
CA ILE A 31 -11.10 7.74 17.08
C ILE A 31 -10.28 7.71 18.37
N GLU A 32 -10.91 7.29 19.46
CA GLU A 32 -10.27 7.26 20.77
C GLU A 32 -9.09 6.28 20.82
N GLY A 33 -7.96 6.74 21.35
CA GLY A 33 -6.78 5.90 21.61
C GLY A 33 -5.94 5.52 20.37
N ILE A 34 -6.34 5.89 19.16
CA ILE A 34 -5.56 5.58 17.96
C ILE A 34 -4.39 6.55 17.78
N ASN A 35 -3.24 6.03 17.33
CA ASN A 35 -2.12 6.85 16.88
C ASN A 35 -2.04 6.86 15.35
N ARG A 36 -1.33 7.84 14.79
CA ARG A 36 -1.26 8.03 13.32
C ARG A 36 -0.67 6.82 12.60
N SER A 37 0.36 6.18 13.16
CA SER A 37 0.95 4.97 12.58
C SER A 37 -0.02 3.79 12.55
N GLN A 38 -0.84 3.64 13.59
CA GLN A 38 -1.88 2.61 13.67
C GLN A 38 -2.97 2.89 12.62
N LEU A 39 -3.44 4.14 12.54
CA LEU A 39 -4.43 4.57 11.54
C LEU A 39 -3.92 4.30 10.11
N ILE A 40 -2.69 4.67 9.80
CA ILE A 40 -2.09 4.40 8.47
C ILE A 40 -1.99 2.90 8.22
N SER A 41 -1.56 2.12 9.20
CA SER A 41 -1.43 0.66 9.06
C SER A 41 -2.79 -0.01 8.80
N ASP A 42 -3.83 0.42 9.50
CA ASP A 42 -5.19 -0.10 9.34
C ASP A 42 -5.78 0.30 7.99
N LEU A 43 -5.54 1.53 7.52
CA LEU A 43 -5.94 1.99 6.20
C LEU A 43 -5.23 1.21 5.09
N LEU A 44 -3.92 0.99 5.21
CA LEU A 44 -3.16 0.19 4.25
C LEU A 44 -3.67 -1.24 4.21
N ARG A 45 -3.91 -1.85 5.38
CA ARG A 45 -4.47 -3.19 5.45
C ARG A 45 -5.84 -3.27 4.81
N TRP A 46 -6.74 -2.35 5.14
CA TRP A 46 -8.05 -2.27 4.52
C TRP A 46 -7.95 -2.11 3.00
N SER A 47 -7.06 -1.25 2.52
CA SER A 47 -6.84 -1.01 1.10
C SER A 47 -6.36 -2.29 0.38
N LEU A 48 -5.42 -3.03 0.98
CA LEU A 48 -4.96 -4.32 0.46
C LEU A 48 -6.09 -5.37 0.44
N ASP A 49 -6.89 -5.44 1.50
CA ASP A 49 -8.04 -6.35 1.60
C ASP A 49 -9.15 -6.01 0.57
N ASN A 50 -9.18 -4.76 0.06
CA ASN A 50 -10.12 -4.29 -0.96
C ASN A 50 -9.49 -4.22 -2.37
N GLY A 51 -8.43 -5.00 -2.63
CA GLY A 51 -7.89 -5.17 -3.98
C GLY A 51 -7.09 -3.97 -4.49
N ALA A 52 -6.47 -3.17 -3.59
CA ALA A 52 -5.64 -2.04 -4.04
C ALA A 52 -4.41 -2.47 -4.84
N ILE A 53 -3.92 -3.71 -4.65
CA ILE A 53 -2.88 -4.27 -5.52
C ILE A 53 -3.46 -4.48 -6.92
N ASP A 54 -4.62 -5.12 -7.03
CA ASP A 54 -5.26 -5.41 -8.32
C ASP A 54 -5.62 -4.11 -9.07
N ALA A 55 -5.96 -3.04 -8.36
CA ALA A 55 -6.18 -1.71 -8.95
C ALA A 55 -4.89 -1.09 -9.54
N LEU A 56 -3.71 -1.45 -9.02
CA LEU A 56 -2.41 -1.02 -9.54
C LEU A 56 -1.87 -1.96 -10.63
N TYR A 57 -2.37 -3.19 -10.67
CA TYR A 57 -2.06 -4.22 -11.65
C TYR A 57 -3.35 -4.72 -12.29
N PRO A 58 -4.03 -3.89 -13.11
CA PRO A 58 -5.21 -4.34 -13.82
C PRO A 58 -4.86 -5.62 -14.58
N GLU A 59 -5.72 -6.64 -14.47
CA GLU A 59 -5.49 -7.93 -15.13
C GLU A 59 -5.19 -7.69 -16.60
N CYS A 60 -3.97 -8.01 -17.02
CA CYS A 60 -3.63 -7.98 -18.44
C CYS A 60 -4.17 -9.26 -19.08
N GLU A 61 -4.95 -9.14 -20.16
CA GLU A 61 -5.48 -10.30 -20.89
C GLU A 61 -4.39 -11.23 -21.43
N HIS A 62 -3.19 -10.68 -21.60
CA HIS A 62 -1.99 -11.43 -21.87
C HIS A 62 -1.31 -11.62 -20.50
N ASN A 63 -0.98 -12.85 -20.09
CA ASN A 63 -0.13 -13.09 -18.90
C ASN A 63 1.03 -12.08 -18.92
N HIS A 64 1.33 -11.36 -17.82
CA HIS A 64 2.31 -10.24 -17.71
C HIS A 64 3.75 -10.48 -18.24
N GLU A 65 3.96 -11.59 -18.97
CA GLU A 65 5.09 -12.01 -19.79
C GLU A 65 4.83 -11.70 -21.28
N HIS A 66 4.52 -10.45 -21.64
CA HIS A 66 4.40 -10.07 -23.06
C HIS A 66 5.74 -9.61 -23.60
N GLU A 67 6.03 -9.94 -24.86
CA GLU A 67 7.14 -9.31 -25.58
C GLU A 67 6.89 -7.80 -25.71
N ALA A 68 7.96 -6.99 -25.73
CA ALA A 68 7.93 -5.52 -25.78
C ALA A 68 7.13 -4.86 -26.93
N ASN A 69 6.51 -5.66 -27.80
CA ASN A 69 5.67 -5.23 -28.92
C ASN A 69 4.16 -5.35 -28.65
N ILE A 70 3.73 -5.75 -27.45
CA ILE A 70 2.31 -5.81 -27.08
C ILE A 70 1.97 -4.56 -26.27
N ASP A 71 1.02 -3.77 -26.79
CA ASP A 71 0.51 -2.57 -26.13
C ASP A 71 -0.45 -2.97 -24.99
N CYS A 72 0.13 -3.23 -23.82
CA CYS A 72 -0.59 -3.46 -22.56
C CYS A 72 -0.82 -2.09 -21.88
N ASP A 73 -2.04 -1.74 -21.46
CA ASP A 73 -2.36 -0.53 -20.64
C ASP A 73 -1.74 -0.57 -19.21
N CYS A 74 -0.77 -1.47 -18.98
CA CYS A 74 -0.09 -1.67 -17.70
C CYS A 74 0.87 -0.50 -17.41
N THR A 75 0.57 0.27 -16.37
CA THR A 75 1.22 1.57 -16.11
C THR A 75 2.60 1.49 -15.46
N LEU A 76 2.98 0.33 -14.90
CA LEU A 76 4.23 0.16 -14.13
C LEU A 76 5.31 -0.67 -14.84
N GLY A 77 5.14 -0.95 -16.13
CA GLY A 77 6.10 -1.69 -16.95
C GLY A 77 5.84 -3.20 -16.92
N CYS A 78 5.40 -3.73 -18.06
CA CYS A 78 5.45 -5.16 -18.38
C CYS A 78 6.96 -5.54 -18.46
N CYS A 79 7.43 -6.49 -17.64
CA CYS A 79 8.85 -6.93 -17.62
C CYS A 79 9.14 -7.94 -18.73
#